data_AF-A0A3B9ZI26-F1
#
_entry.id   AF-A0A3B9ZI26-F1
#
_cell.length_a   1.000
_cell.length_b   1.000
_cell.length_c   1.000
_cell.angle_alpha   90.00
_cell.angle_beta   90.00
_cell.angle_gamma   90.00
#
_symmetry.space_group_name_H-M   'P 1'
#
loop_
_entity.id
_entity.type
_entity.pdbx_description
1 polymer ?
#
loop_
_entity_poly.entity_id
_entity_poly.type
_entity_poly.pdbx_seq_one_letter_code
_entity_poly.pdbx_strand_id
1 'polypeptide(L)'
;MDIRRSKRILLSLIDPLPPVRIRKPRIRQNTIAEALKLQAFINGGPSRLTWAQTRKRLNISESKLAHLLKIVNRLPADFIENMKSCDDQDKLRIFTGRRLLEISRLRTERERRNEIERLQAPTK
;
A
#
# COMPACT_ATOMS: atom_id res chain seq x y z
N MET A 1 -15.79 -39.59 9.71
CA MET A 1 -14.52 -39.41 8.98
C MET A 1 -14.73 -38.36 7.91
N ASP A 2 -14.32 -37.12 8.16
CA ASP A 2 -14.52 -36.00 7.22
C ASP A 2 -13.51 -36.04 6.09
N ILE A 3 -13.98 -36.46 4.91
CA ILE A 3 -13.20 -36.39 3.67
C ILE A 3 -13.12 -34.91 3.26
N ARG A 4 -12.01 -34.26 3.59
CA ARG A 4 -11.65 -32.96 3.00
C ARG A 4 -11.40 -33.17 1.51
N ARG A 5 -12.43 -32.98 0.68
CA ARG A 5 -12.30 -32.95 -0.79
C ARG A 5 -11.44 -31.77 -1.21
N SER A 6 -10.14 -32.02 -1.37
CA SER A 6 -9.27 -31.22 -2.21
C SER A 6 -9.87 -31.20 -3.62
N LYS A 7 -10.18 -30.02 -4.15
CA LYS A 7 -10.60 -29.81 -5.54
C LYS A 7 -9.44 -30.13 -6.48
N ARG A 8 -9.12 -31.41 -6.65
CA ARG A 8 -8.28 -31.90 -7.75
C ARG A 8 -9.14 -31.83 -9.00
N ILE A 9 -8.79 -30.94 -9.92
CA ILE A 9 -9.35 -30.92 -11.26
C ILE A 9 -9.00 -32.28 -11.87
N LEU A 10 -10.00 -33.13 -12.11
CA LEU A 10 -9.85 -34.34 -12.90
C LEU A 10 -9.58 -33.88 -14.34
N LEU A 11 -8.31 -33.78 -14.71
CA LEU A 11 -7.90 -33.50 -16.08
C LEU A 11 -8.12 -34.79 -16.87
N SER A 12 -9.11 -34.83 -17.76
CA SER A 12 -9.28 -35.93 -18.70
C SER A 12 -8.20 -35.80 -19.81
N LEU A 13 -7.69 -36.92 -20.31
CA LEU A 13 -6.74 -36.94 -21.44
C LEU A 13 -7.43 -36.72 -22.80
N ILE A 14 -8.76 -36.56 -22.80
CA ILE A 14 -9.63 -36.51 -23.98
C ILE A 14 -10.15 -35.08 -24.20
N ASP A 15 -10.37 -34.33 -23.11
CA ASP A 15 -10.83 -32.95 -23.19
C ASP A 15 -9.64 -31.96 -23.26
N PRO A 16 -9.72 -30.91 -24.09
CA PRO A 16 -8.70 -29.87 -24.10
C PRO A 16 -8.62 -29.18 -22.73
N LEU A 17 -7.40 -28.87 -22.29
CA LEU A 17 -7.18 -28.13 -21.04
C LEU A 17 -8.02 -26.84 -21.06
N PRO A 18 -8.68 -26.48 -19.94
CA PRO A 18 -9.39 -25.22 -19.85
C PRO A 18 -8.43 -24.07 -20.15
N PRO A 19 -8.87 -23.02 -20.87
CA PRO A 19 -8.01 -21.91 -21.24
C PRO A 19 -7.41 -21.28 -19.98
N VAL A 20 -6.10 -21.02 -20.02
CA VAL A 20 -5.38 -20.38 -18.92
C VAL A 20 -6.06 -19.05 -18.61
N ARG A 21 -6.52 -18.87 -17.37
CA ARG A 21 -7.13 -17.61 -16.94
C ARG A 21 -6.09 -16.50 -17.03
N ILE A 22 -6.24 -15.61 -18.00
CA ILE A 22 -5.43 -14.39 -18.10
C ILE A 22 -5.77 -13.52 -16.89
N ARG A 23 -4.80 -13.36 -15.98
CA ARG A 23 -4.97 -12.51 -14.81
C ARG A 23 -4.92 -11.05 -15.26
N LYS A 24 -5.97 -10.27 -14.94
CA LYS A 24 -5.94 -8.82 -15.17
C LYS A 24 -4.75 -8.19 -14.42
N PRO A 25 -4.04 -7.23 -15.02
CA PRO A 25 -2.94 -6.54 -14.35
C PRO A 25 -3.47 -5.85 -13.09
N ARG A 26 -2.70 -5.96 -12.00
CA ARG A 26 -3.06 -5.31 -10.73
C ARG A 26 -2.74 -3.83 -10.82
N ILE A 27 -3.76 -2.99 -10.70
CA ILE A 27 -3.59 -1.54 -10.53
C ILE A 27 -3.13 -1.29 -9.09
N ARG A 28 -1.96 -0.70 -8.91
CA ARG A 28 -1.41 -0.37 -7.60
C ARG A 28 -1.99 0.95 -7.13
N GLN A 29 -2.48 0.96 -5.90
CA GLN A 29 -3.00 2.16 -5.25
C GLN A 29 -1.86 2.96 -4.63
N ASN A 30 -1.91 4.28 -4.79
CA ASN A 30 -0.97 5.19 -4.17
C ASN A 30 -1.25 5.32 -2.65
N THR A 31 -0.40 4.69 -1.85
CA THR A 31 -0.53 4.68 -0.38
C THR A 31 -0.30 6.07 0.22
N ILE A 32 0.54 6.91 -0.39
CA ILE A 32 0.80 8.27 0.08
C ILE A 32 -0.43 9.14 -0.13
N ALA A 33 -1.05 9.05 -1.31
CA ALA A 33 -2.31 9.75 -1.59
C ALA A 33 -3.43 9.32 -0.62
N GLU A 34 -3.54 8.02 -0.30
CA GLU A 34 -4.51 7.52 0.70
C GLU A 34 -4.22 8.10 2.09
N ALA A 35 -2.95 8.14 2.50
CA ALA A 35 -2.55 8.66 3.79
C ALA A 35 -2.75 10.18 3.90
N LEU A 36 -2.53 10.94 2.82
CA LEU A 36 -2.80 12.38 2.77
C LEU A 36 -4.29 12.68 2.86
N LYS A 37 -5.14 11.92 2.15
CA LYS A 37 -6.60 12.02 2.29
C LYS A 37 -7.04 11.77 3.72
N LEU A 38 -6.44 10.78 4.37
CA LEU A 38 -6.69 10.49 5.78
C LEU A 38 -6.27 11.65 6.69
N GLN A 39 -5.08 12.23 6.48
CA GLN A 39 -4.60 13.36 7.27
C GLN A 39 -5.51 14.59 7.10
N ALA A 40 -5.91 14.90 5.85
CA ALA A 40 -6.85 15.96 5.56
C ALA A 40 -8.22 15.73 6.22
N PHE A 41 -8.71 14.48 6.21
CA PHE A 41 -9.96 14.12 6.89
C PHE A 41 -9.91 14.34 8.40
N ILE A 42 -8.77 14.02 9.04
CA ILE A 42 -8.57 14.26 10.48
C ILE A 42 -8.48 15.75 10.77
N ASN A 43 -7.74 16.51 9.96
CA ASN A 43 -7.53 17.94 10.17
C ASN A 43 -8.77 18.79 9.86
N GLY A 44 -9.58 18.40 8.87
CA GLY A 44 -10.79 19.10 8.47
C GLY A 44 -12.05 18.70 9.24
N GLY A 45 -11.97 17.70 10.11
CA GLY A 45 -13.09 17.24 10.92
C GLY A 45 -13.28 18.06 12.20
N PRO A 46 -14.41 17.86 12.92
CA PRO A 46 -14.62 18.50 14.22
C PRO A 46 -13.46 18.16 15.16
N SER A 47 -13.08 19.14 15.99
CA SER A 47 -11.84 19.24 16.77
C SER A 47 -11.51 18.09 17.75
N ARG A 48 -12.33 17.03 17.79
CA ARG A 48 -12.11 15.81 18.61
C ARG A 48 -12.55 14.53 17.90
N LEU A 49 -12.11 14.29 16.67
CA LEU A 49 -12.23 12.96 16.05
C LEU A 49 -11.31 11.98 16.77
N THR A 50 -11.89 11.02 17.48
CA THR A 50 -11.12 9.95 18.13
C THR A 50 -10.68 8.90 17.09
N TRP A 51 -9.56 8.22 17.35
CA TRP A 51 -9.04 7.16 16.49
C TRP A 51 -10.10 6.10 16.12
N ALA A 52 -10.92 5.72 17.10
CA ALA A 52 -12.02 4.76 16.90
C ALA A 52 -13.12 5.28 15.96
N GLN A 53 -13.46 6.57 16.03
CA GLN A 53 -14.46 7.17 15.14
C GLN A 53 -13.95 7.28 13.71
N THR A 54 -12.69 7.70 13.52
CA THR A 54 -12.04 7.77 12.21
C THR A 54 -12.00 6.40 11.54
N ARG A 55 -11.65 5.36 12.32
CA ARG A 55 -11.65 3.96 11.87
C ARG A 55 -13.03 3.50 11.38
N LYS A 56 -14.08 3.75 12.17
CA LYS A 56 -15.46 3.38 11.80
C LYS A 56 -15.94 4.10 10.55
N ARG A 57 -15.64 5.41 10.42
CA ARG A 57 -16.06 6.20 9.26
C ARG A 57 -15.38 5.79 7.96
N LEU A 58 -14.09 5.47 8.02
CA LEU A 58 -13.31 5.10 6.82
C LEU A 58 -13.34 3.60 6.53
N ASN A 59 -13.91 2.78 7.42
CA ASN A 59 -13.91 1.32 7.33
C ASN A 59 -12.51 0.71 7.14
N ILE A 60 -11.53 1.22 7.89
CA ILE A 60 -10.12 0.80 7.85
C ILE A 60 -9.77 0.04 9.13
N SER A 61 -8.72 -0.79 9.14
CA SER A 61 -8.20 -1.39 10.37
C SER A 61 -7.34 -0.39 11.15
N GLU A 62 -7.29 -0.53 12.47
CA GLU A 62 -6.50 0.36 13.33
C GLU A 62 -5.00 0.35 12.97
N SER A 63 -4.45 -0.83 12.66
CA SER A 63 -3.06 -0.97 12.21
C SER A 63 -2.82 -0.23 10.90
N LYS A 64 -3.77 -0.29 9.94
CA LYS A 64 -3.64 0.43 8.67
C LYS A 64 -3.70 1.94 8.90
N LEU A 65 -4.60 2.43 9.75
CA LEU A 65 -4.69 3.84 10.15
C LEU A 65 -3.34 4.33 10.73
N ALA A 66 -2.78 3.59 11.69
CA ALA A 66 -1.49 3.92 12.32
C ALA A 66 -0.33 3.95 11.30
N HIS A 67 -0.27 2.95 10.40
CA HIS A 67 0.76 2.88 9.38
C HIS A 67 0.68 4.05 8.40
N LEU A 68 -0.52 4.40 7.92
CA LEU A 68 -0.71 5.52 7.00
C LEU A 68 -0.27 6.85 7.62
N LEU A 69 -0.68 7.12 8.86
CA LEU A 69 -0.27 8.33 9.57
C LEU A 69 1.24 8.36 9.81
N LYS A 70 1.83 7.22 10.19
CA LYS A 70 3.28 7.14 10.39
C LYS A 70 4.06 7.42 9.11
N ILE A 71 3.59 6.91 7.97
CA ILE A 71 4.20 7.14 6.66
C ILE A 71 4.25 8.64 6.35
N VAL A 72 3.11 9.34 6.43
CA VAL A 72 3.03 10.76 6.08
C VAL A 72 3.78 11.66 7.06
N ASN A 73 3.78 11.32 8.34
CA ASN A 73 4.43 12.17 9.36
C ASN A 73 5.96 12.01 9.41
N ARG A 74 6.52 10.92 8.86
CA ARG A 74 7.95 10.62 8.97
C ARG A 74 8.70 10.72 7.65
N LEU A 75 8.04 10.55 6.52
CA LEU A 75 8.70 10.67 5.23
C LEU A 75 9.09 12.13 4.94
N PRO A 76 10.15 12.35 4.15
CA PRO A 76 10.53 13.69 3.71
C PRO A 76 9.38 14.40 2.97
N ALA A 77 9.14 15.67 3.29
CA ALA A 77 7.99 16.41 2.75
C ALA A 77 8.08 16.62 1.23
N ASP A 78 9.28 16.88 0.72
CA ASP A 78 9.63 16.95 -0.70
C ASP A 78 9.25 15.65 -1.44
N PHE A 79 9.53 14.50 -0.84
CA PHE A 79 9.15 13.21 -1.40
C PHE A 79 7.63 13.00 -1.42
N ILE A 80 6.93 13.38 -0.34
CA ILE A 80 5.47 13.27 -0.26
C ILE A 80 4.80 14.13 -1.32
N GLU A 81 5.27 15.38 -1.50
CA GLU A 81 4.76 16.30 -2.52
C GLU A 81 4.92 15.75 -3.93
N ASN A 82 6.08 15.17 -4.24
CA ASN A 82 6.32 14.52 -5.53
C ASN A 82 5.43 13.29 -5.76
N MET A 83 5.12 12.54 -4.68
CA MET A 83 4.36 11.30 -4.77
C MET A 83 2.85 11.48 -4.66
N LYS A 84 2.33 12.61 -4.18
CA LYS A 84 0.88 12.80 -3.93
C LYS A 84 0.01 12.63 -5.18
N SER A 85 0.53 13.01 -6.34
CA SER A 85 -0.14 12.94 -7.65
C SER A 85 0.53 11.93 -8.58
N CYS A 86 1.30 11.00 -8.04
CA CYS A 86 2.01 9.99 -8.82
C CYS A 86 1.07 8.82 -9.15
N ASP A 87 0.78 8.65 -10.44
CA ASP A 87 0.01 7.53 -11.00
C ASP A 87 0.88 6.50 -11.74
N ASP A 88 2.19 6.76 -11.80
CA ASP A 88 3.19 5.90 -12.44
C ASP A 88 3.26 4.54 -11.73
N GLN A 89 2.82 3.49 -12.44
CA GLN A 89 2.71 2.14 -11.91
C GLN A 89 4.07 1.50 -11.58
N ASP A 90 5.16 1.94 -12.20
CA ASP A 90 6.51 1.44 -11.92
C ASP A 90 7.05 2.04 -10.62
N LYS A 91 6.84 3.34 -10.41
CA LYS A 91 7.14 3.99 -9.11
C LYS A 91 6.29 3.40 -7.98
N LEU A 92 4.99 3.20 -8.22
CA LEU A 92 4.08 2.58 -7.25
C LEU A 92 4.39 1.09 -7.01
N ARG A 93 5.08 0.42 -7.95
CA ARG A 93 5.61 -0.94 -7.77
C ARG A 93 6.78 -0.97 -6.79
N ILE A 94 7.64 0.04 -6.82
CA ILE A 94 8.79 0.17 -5.93
C ILE A 94 8.32 0.62 -4.54
N PHE A 95 7.55 1.71 -4.49
CA PHE A 95 7.09 2.35 -3.26
C PHE A 95 5.75 1.78 -2.77
N THR A 96 5.75 0.49 -2.44
CA THR A 96 4.59 -0.15 -1.81
C THR A 96 4.39 0.35 -0.37
N GLY A 97 3.17 0.28 0.16
CA GLY A 97 2.87 0.68 1.54
C GLY A 97 3.75 0.01 2.60
N ARG A 98 4.15 -1.25 2.39
CA ARG A 98 5.11 -1.94 3.28
C ARG A 98 6.49 -1.27 3.26
N ARG A 99 7.00 -0.96 2.06
CA ARG A 99 8.32 -0.37 1.90
C ARG A 99 8.37 1.06 2.41
N LEU A 100 7.31 1.83 2.15
CA LEU A 100 7.12 3.17 2.74
C LEU A 100 7.10 3.12 4.26
N LEU A 101 6.44 2.11 4.84
CA LEU A 101 6.43 1.91 6.28
C LEU A 101 7.83 1.55 6.82
N GLU A 102 8.60 0.72 6.12
CA GLU A 102 9.98 0.39 6.49
C GLU A 102 10.86 1.65 6.49
N ILE A 103 10.78 2.48 5.44
CA ILE A 103 11.49 3.77 5.37
C ILE A 103 11.05 4.69 6.53
N SER A 104 9.76 4.78 6.82
CA SER A 104 9.24 5.62 7.93
C SER A 104 9.75 5.23 9.32
N ARG A 105 10.27 4.00 9.48
CA ARG A 105 10.83 3.48 10.74
C ARG A 105 12.30 3.81 10.93
N LEU A 106 13.01 4.25 9.89
CA LEU A 106 14.40 4.68 9.98
C LEU A 106 14.55 5.86 10.95
N ARG A 107 15.70 5.94 11.61
CA ARG A 107 15.91 6.85 12.75
C ARG A 107 16.01 8.29 12.25
N THR A 108 16.92 8.51 11.31
CA THR A 108 17.26 9.85 10.84
C THR A 108 16.58 10.18 9.51
N GLU A 109 16.36 11.46 9.24
CA GLU A 109 15.82 11.90 7.95
C GLU A 109 16.79 11.59 6.81
N ARG A 110 18.10 11.71 7.05
CA ARG A 110 19.14 11.38 6.09
C ARG A 110 19.07 9.92 5.65
N GLU A 111 18.92 8.98 6.58
CA GLU A 111 18.70 7.56 6.25
C GLU A 111 17.47 7.36 5.36
N ARG A 112 16.38 8.06 5.65
CA ARG A 112 15.14 7.97 4.86
C ARG A 112 15.36 8.44 3.42
N ARG A 113 16.03 9.58 3.24
CA ARG A 113 16.35 10.11 1.90
C ARG A 113 17.29 9.18 1.14
N ASN A 114 18.36 8.71 1.78
CA ASN A 114 19.31 7.78 1.16
C ASN A 114 18.64 6.49 0.68
N GLU A 115 17.73 5.91 1.47
CA GLU A 115 17.00 4.71 1.06
C GLU A 115 16.02 5.02 -0.09
N ILE A 116 15.34 6.18 -0.07
CA ILE A 116 14.48 6.59 -1.20
C ILE A 116 15.29 6.72 -2.49
N GLU A 117 16.45 7.39 -2.45
CA GLU A 117 17.33 7.57 -3.61
C GLU A 117 17.83 6.21 -4.13
N ARG A 118 18.25 5.32 -3.23
CA ARG A 118 18.66 3.95 -3.58
C ARG A 118 17.56 3.19 -4.32
N LEU A 119 16.30 3.40 -3.95
CA LEU A 119 15.15 2.75 -4.58
C LEU A 119 14.74 3.39 -5.91
N GLN A 120 15.06 4.67 -6.10
CA GLN A 120 14.84 5.36 -7.38
C GLN A 120 15.96 5.10 -8.38
N ALA A 121 17.16 4.73 -7.92
CA ALA A 121 18.26 4.39 -8.79
C ALA A 121 17.84 3.21 -9.70
N PRO A 122 18.02 3.32 -11.02
CA PRO A 122 17.74 2.23 -11.93
C PRO A 122 18.65 1.05 -11.54
N THR A 123 18.04 -0.09 -11.23
CA THR A 123 18.77 -1.36 -11.18
C THR A 123 19.34 -1.59 -12.58
N LYS A 124 20.65 -1.38 -12.71
CA LYS A 124 21.45 -1.71 -13.90
C LYS A 124 21.23 -3.15 -14.33
#